data_AF-A0A151SM38-F1
#
_entry.id   AF-A0A151SM38-F1
#
_cell.length_a   1.000
_cell.length_b   1.000
_cell.length_c   1.000
_cell.angle_alpha   90.00
_cell.angle_beta   90.00
_cell.angle_gamma   90.00
#
_symmetry.space_group_name_H-M   'P 1'
#
loop_
_entity.id
_entity.type
_entity.pdbx_description
1 polymer ?
#
loop_
_entity_poly.entity_id
_entity_poly.type
_entity_poly.pdbx_seq_one_letter_code
_entity_poly.pdbx_strand_id
1 'polypeptide(L)'
;MCDQGYKKTTSDHCVFVRKFLDDDFIILLLYVDVMLIIGKNVSRIDRLKKQLSESFAMKDLRAAKKILGISITCDRKEKKLWLSQEHYIKKVLQRF
;
A
#
# COMPACT_ATOMS: atom_id res chain seq x y z
N MET A 1 -1.37 10.17 -12.29
CA MET A 1 -0.47 9.95 -11.12
C MET A 1 0.77 10.84 -11.18
N CYS A 2 1.53 10.87 -12.27
CA CYS A 2 2.67 11.79 -12.42
C CYS A 2 2.25 13.28 -12.37
N ASP A 3 1.12 13.64 -12.98
CA ASP A 3 0.58 15.00 -12.96
C ASP A 3 0.01 15.44 -11.60
N GLN A 4 -0.13 14.50 -10.66
CA GLN A 4 -0.56 14.77 -9.29
C GLN A 4 0.63 14.92 -8.32
N GLY A 5 1.85 15.03 -8.82
CA GLY A 5 3.06 15.22 -8.02
C GLY A 5 3.62 13.94 -7.38
N TYR A 6 3.20 12.76 -7.83
CA TYR A 6 3.81 11.49 -7.44
C TYR A 6 5.02 11.19 -8.33
N LYS A 7 6.17 10.95 -7.72
CA LYS A 7 7.38 10.52 -8.41
C LYS A 7 7.47 9.00 -8.36
N LYS A 8 7.67 8.35 -9.51
CA LYS A 8 8.01 6.92 -9.57
C LYS A 8 9.40 6.73 -8.96
N THR A 9 9.58 5.66 -8.20
CA THR A 9 10.93 5.29 -7.76
C THR A 9 11.72 4.68 -8.92
N THR A 10 13.03 4.87 -8.91
CA THR A 10 13.94 4.29 -9.91
C THR A 10 14.17 2.79 -9.69
N SER A 11 13.98 2.31 -8.46
CA SER A 11 14.21 0.91 -8.08
C SER A 11 13.04 -0.01 -8.42
N ASP A 12 11.81 0.51 -8.39
CA ASP A 12 10.61 -0.24 -8.75
C ASP A 12 9.59 0.69 -9.44
N HIS A 13 9.24 0.37 -10.68
CA HIS A 13 8.28 1.13 -11.47
C HIS A 13 6.85 1.07 -10.92
N CYS A 14 6.58 0.14 -10.02
CA CYS A 14 5.30 -0.06 -9.34
C CYS A 14 5.14 0.80 -8.08
N VAL A 15 6.20 1.47 -7.61
CA VAL A 15 6.18 2.31 -6.41
C VAL A 15 6.20 3.79 -6.78
N PHE A 16 5.21 4.51 -6.28
CA PHE A 16 5.07 5.95 -6.43
C PHE A 16 5.15 6.62 -5.06
N VAL A 17 5.96 7.68 -4.96
CA VAL A 17 6.17 8.41 -3.71
C VAL A 17 5.83 9.88 -3.94
N ARG A 18 5.03 10.44 -3.04
CA ARG A 18 4.78 11.87 -2.96
C ARG A 18 5.16 12.36 -1.57
N LYS A 19 6.12 13.28 -1.53
CA LYS A 19 6.50 14.01 -0.32
C LYS A 19 5.75 15.33 -0.28
N PHE A 20 5.28 15.72 0.90
CA PHE A 20 4.63 17.00 1.18
C PHE A 20 5.57 17.88 2.01
N LEU A 21 5.25 19.17 2.11
CA LEU A 21 6.08 20.17 2.81
C LEU A 21 6.18 19.93 4.33
N ASP A 22 5.17 19.27 4.91
CA ASP A 22 5.03 19.07 6.37
C ASP A 22 5.74 17.79 6.91
N ASP A 23 6.80 17.31 6.24
CA ASP A 23 7.41 15.98 6.50
C ASP A 23 6.39 14.81 6.43
N ASP A 24 5.31 15.04 5.69
CA ASP A 24 4.29 14.04 5.41
C ASP A 24 4.58 13.41 4.06
N PHE A 25 4.20 12.14 3.91
CA PHE A 25 4.43 11.41 2.68
C PHE A 25 3.32 10.39 2.45
N ILE A 26 3.10 10.12 1.17
CA ILE A 26 2.31 8.99 0.73
C ILE A 26 3.17 8.15 -0.22
N ILE A 27 3.23 6.86 0.08
CA ILE A 27 3.78 5.83 -0.78
C ILE A 27 2.61 5.01 -1.31
N LEU A 28 2.59 4.84 -2.62
CA LEU A 28 1.61 4.07 -3.34
C LEU A 28 2.33 2.94 -4.06
N LEU A 29 2.00 1.70 -3.73
CA LEU A 29 2.46 0.52 -4.44
C LEU A 29 1.30 -0.02 -5.27
N LEU A 30 1.51 -0.12 -6.58
CA LEU A 30 0.53 -0.67 -7.52
C LEU A 30 1.06 -1.99 -8.07
N TYR A 31 0.40 -3.10 -7.76
CA TYR A 31 0.70 -4.40 -8.35
C TYR A 31 -0.54 -4.98 -9.00
N VAL A 32 -0.62 -4.93 -10.33
CA VAL A 32 -1.75 -5.38 -11.15
C VAL A 32 -3.07 -4.81 -10.60
N ASP A 33 -3.93 -5.65 -10.00
CA ASP A 33 -5.25 -5.25 -9.46
C ASP A 33 -5.20 -4.81 -7.99
N VAL A 34 -4.05 -4.96 -7.32
CA VAL A 34 -3.89 -4.65 -5.90
C VAL A 34 -3.11 -3.36 -5.73
N MET A 35 -3.72 -2.42 -5.02
CA MET A 35 -3.08 -1.16 -4.65
C MET A 35 -2.89 -1.09 -3.13
N LEU A 36 -1.67 -0.80 -2.70
CA LEU A 36 -1.32 -0.55 -1.31
C LEU A 36 -0.95 0.92 -1.12
N ILE A 37 -1.64 1.57 -0.18
CA ILE A 37 -1.41 2.96 0.18
C ILE A 37 -0.81 3.00 1.58
N ILE A 38 0.34 3.66 1.71
CA ILE A 38 1.05 3.87 2.97
C ILE A 38 1.20 5.38 3.15
N GLY A 39 0.85 5.90 4.32
CA GLY A 39 1.04 7.30 4.64
C GLY A 39 0.82 7.57 6.12
N LYS A 40 1.33 8.71 6.59
CA LYS A 40 1.22 9.12 8.00
C LYS A 40 -0.14 9.75 8.29
N ASN A 41 -0.67 10.53 7.35
CA ASN A 41 -1.93 11.25 7.51
C ASN A 41 -3.12 10.50 6.90
N VAL A 42 -4.04 10.05 7.76
CA VAL A 42 -5.25 9.30 7.36
C VAL A 42 -6.15 10.13 6.45
N SER A 43 -6.36 11.41 6.74
CA SER A 43 -7.21 12.28 5.92
C SER A 43 -6.69 12.44 4.49
N ARG A 44 -5.37 12.47 4.31
CA ARG A 44 -4.77 12.50 2.96
C ARG A 44 -4.90 11.16 2.25
N ILE A 45 -4.78 10.04 2.97
CA ILE A 45 -5.02 8.70 2.43
C ILE A 45 -6.48 8.58 1.97
N ASP A 46 -7.44 9.02 2.78
CA ASP A 46 -8.87 8.95 2.44
C ASP A 46 -9.20 9.83 1.24
N ARG A 47 -8.61 11.03 1.16
CA ARG A 47 -8.73 11.88 -0.03
C ARG A 47 -8.17 11.18 -1.27
N LEU A 48 -7.01 10.55 -1.17
CA LEU A 48 -6.40 9.83 -2.28
C LEU A 48 -7.27 8.63 -2.71
N LYS A 49 -7.77 7.85 -1.76
CA LYS A 49 -8.70 6.74 -2.03
C LYS A 49 -9.94 7.23 -2.78
N LYS A 50 -10.52 8.35 -2.36
CA LYS A 50 -11.69 8.93 -3.02
C LYS A 50 -11.38 9.33 -4.47
N GLN A 51 -10.28 10.06 -4.69
CA GLN A 51 -9.84 10.44 -6.04
C GLN A 51 -9.61 9.23 -6.95
N LEU A 52 -9.04 8.16 -6.40
CA LEU A 52 -8.82 6.93 -7.15
C LEU A 52 -10.12 6.19 -7.44
N SER A 53 -11.05 6.13 -6.49
CA SER A 53 -12.37 5.52 -6.69
C SER A 53 -13.24 6.24 -7.71
N GLU A 54 -13.01 7.53 -7.93
CA GLU A 54 -13.68 8.32 -8.97
C GLU A 54 -13.15 7.98 -10.38
N SER A 55 -11.86 7.64 -10.49
CA SER A 55 -11.21 7.34 -11.77
C SER A 55 -11.18 5.84 -12.11
N PHE A 56 -11.26 4.97 -11.09
CA PHE A 56 -11.11 3.53 -11.21
C PHE A 56 -12.17 2.79 -10.38
N ALA A 57 -12.70 1.69 -10.92
CA ALA A 57 -13.56 0.79 -10.17
C ALA A 57 -12.74 0.07 -9.10
N MET A 58 -12.73 0.61 -7.88
CA MET A 58 -11.92 0.12 -6.76
C MET A 58 -12.77 -0.29 -5.57
N LYS A 59 -12.33 -1.36 -4.90
CA LYS A 59 -12.90 -1.79 -3.61
C LYS A 59 -11.91 -1.48 -2.50
N ASP A 60 -12.31 -0.68 -1.52
CA ASP A 60 -11.49 -0.46 -0.33
C ASP A 60 -11.51 -1.71 0.56
N LEU A 61 -10.34 -2.34 0.69
CA LEU A 61 -10.13 -3.52 1.54
C LEU A 61 -9.81 -3.14 3.00
N ARG A 62 -9.92 -1.85 3.36
CA ARG A 62 -9.58 -1.28 4.66
C ARG A 62 -8.10 -1.48 5.00
N ALA A 63 -7.77 -1.71 6.27
CA ALA A 63 -6.39 -1.93 6.70
C ALA A 63 -5.82 -3.16 5.98
N ALA A 64 -4.67 -2.98 5.32
CA ALA A 64 -4.00 -4.05 4.60
C ALA A 64 -3.61 -5.17 5.58
N LYS A 65 -4.22 -6.34 5.42
CA LYS A 65 -3.89 -7.55 6.17
C LYS A 65 -3.04 -8.52 5.37
N LYS A 66 -3.13 -8.46 4.04
CA LYS A 66 -2.40 -9.35 3.14
C LYS A 66 -2.17 -8.68 1.79
N ILE A 67 -0.97 -8.80 1.25
CA ILE A 67 -0.61 -8.40 -0.11
C ILE A 67 0.39 -9.40 -0.69
N LEU A 68 0.15 -9.92 -1.90
CA LEU A 68 1.07 -10.83 -2.59
C LEU A 68 1.56 -12.03 -1.75
N GLY A 69 0.69 -12.58 -0.91
CA GLY A 69 1.05 -13.69 -0.01
C GLY A 69 1.76 -13.27 1.28
N ILE A 70 2.13 -12.00 1.43
CA ILE A 70 2.65 -11.40 2.66
C ILE A 70 1.49 -10.98 3.54
N SER A 71 1.40 -11.57 4.73
CA SER A 71 0.53 -11.11 5.81
C SER A 71 1.15 -9.89 6.48
N ILE A 72 0.34 -8.84 6.69
CA ILE A 72 0.74 -7.58 7.30
C ILE A 72 -0.04 -7.41 8.60
N THR A 73 0.67 -7.18 9.70
CA THR A 73 0.09 -6.82 10.98
C THR A 73 0.69 -5.51 11.45
N CYS A 74 -0.15 -4.47 11.58
CA CYS A 74 0.26 -3.16 12.07
C CYS A 74 -0.28 -2.95 13.49
N ASP A 75 0.61 -2.90 14.47
CA ASP A 75 0.29 -2.40 15.80
C ASP A 75 0.62 -0.91 15.87
N ARG A 76 -0.41 -0.07 15.77
CA ARG A 76 -0.25 1.39 15.82
C ARG A 76 0.04 1.91 17.23
N LYS A 77 -0.35 1.19 18.29
CA LYS A 77 -0.09 1.59 19.68
C LYS A 77 1.39 1.42 19.99
N GLU A 78 1.91 0.25 19.65
CA GLU A 78 3.32 -0.10 19.85
C GLU A 78 4.24 0.40 18.73
N LYS A 79 3.66 1.00 17.67
CA LYS A 79 4.36 1.44 16.45
C LYS A 79 5.16 0.31 15.79
N LYS A 80 4.64 -0.92 15.83
CA LYS A 80 5.28 -2.12 15.25
C LYS A 80 4.58 -2.53 13.95
N LEU A 81 5.39 -2.91 12.97
CA LEU A 81 4.95 -3.49 11.70
C LEU A 81 5.54 -4.88 11.58
N TRP A 82 4.68 -5.88 11.42
CA TRP A 82 5.07 -7.26 11.22
C TRP A 82 4.67 -7.72 9.83
N LEU A 83 5.60 -8.36 9.13
CA LEU A 83 5.40 -8.95 7.81
C LEU A 83 5.70 -10.45 7.91
N SER A 84 4.78 -11.30 7.47
CA SER A 84 4.97 -12.76 7.50
C SER A 84 4.51 -13.39 6.19
N GLN A 85 5.33 -14.27 5.61
CA GLN A 85 4.96 -15.09 4.45
C GLN A 85 4.67 -16.55 4.84
N GLU A 86 4.55 -16.85 6.14
CA GLU A 86 4.39 -18.22 6.65
C GLU A 86 3.24 -18.96 5.93
N HIS A 87 2.09 -18.30 5.78
CA HIS A 87 0.94 -18.89 5.11
C HIS A 87 1.18 -19.16 3.62
N TYR A 88 1.94 -18.29 2.94
CA TYR A 88 2.33 -18.52 1.55
C TYR A 88 3.25 -19.74 1.43
N ILE A 89 4.28 -19.82 2.29
CA ILE A 89 5.22 -20.96 2.31
C ILE A 89 4.49 -22.27 2.62
N LYS A 90 3.60 -22.29 3.62
CA LYS A 90 2.76 -23.46 3.93
C LYS A 90 1.92 -23.91 2.74
N LYS A 91 1.35 -22.96 1.98
CA LYS A 91 0.57 -23.26 0.78
C LYS A 91 1.46 -23.85 -0.34
N VAL A 92 2.68 -23.37 -0.49
CA VAL A 92 3.65 -23.92 -1.45
C VAL A 92 4.03 -25.36 -1.06
N LEU A 93 4.35 -25.60 0.22
CA LEU A 93 4.67 -26.93 0.76
C LEU A 93 3.52 -27.94 0.71
N GLN A 94 2.27 -27.50 0.62
CA GLN A 94 1.13 -28.39 0.42
C GLN A 94 0.89 -28.75 -1.05
N ARG A 95 1.45 -27.95 -1.97
CA ARG A 95 1.23 -28.09 -3.40
C ARG A 95 2.32 -28.92 -4.08
N PHE A 96 3.47 -29.05 -3.45
CA PHE A 96 4.63 -29.83 -3.87
C PHE A 96 4.98 -30.82 -2.75
#